data_AF-A0A8D2BNR0-F1
#
_entry.id   AF-A0A8D2BNR0-F1
#
_cell.length_a   1.000
_cell.length_b   1.000
_cell.length_c   1.000
_cell.angle_alpha   90.00
_cell.angle_beta   90.00
_cell.angle_gamma   90.00
#
_symmetry.space_group_name_H-M   'P 1'
#
loop_
_entity.id
_entity.type
_entity.pdbx_description
1 polymer ?
#
loop_
_entity_poly.entity_id
_entity_poly.type
_entity_poly.pdbx_seq_one_letter_code
_entity_poly.pdbx_strand_id
1 'polypeptide(L)'
;MHLVSFRCLVFHCFYLFTFNSFFLSLLFRATPATYGSSQARGQIRAAAAGLHHSHSNTGSEPDLDRKRHVELKMDQALLLIHNELPGTNLTVYWSSERCYQCLLQVLVNVSWGGKPGKPSTAAVAVSTQHGSILQLNDTAQEKEVCRLEYKFGEFGNYSLFVKHTHDGVSEIACDLVVNEKPVDSNLRKYMLLFLALLVSACIVTTHGEPNVSPAAGPSLSPTPALRARLCLLCRVALILMVFVNYGGGKYWYFKHASWNGLTVADLVFPWFVFIMGTSIFLSMTSILQRGCSKFRLLGKIVWRSFLLICIGIVIVNPNYCLGPLSWEKARIPGVLQRLGVTYFVVAVLELLFAKPVPESCASERSCFSLLDVTSSWPQWLFVLVLEGVWLALTFFLPVPGCPTGYLGPGGIGDLGKYPNCTGGAAGYIDRLLLGDDHLYQHPSPAVLYHTKVAYDPEGILGTINSILMAYLGVQVFVSFRCTFMTVRDD
;
A
#
# COMPACT_ATOMS: atom_id res chain seq x y z
N MET A 1 -4.17 -36.47 -17.89
CA MET A 1 -5.08 -35.38 -18.32
C MET A 1 -5.74 -34.61 -17.15
N HIS A 2 -6.13 -35.26 -16.03
CA HIS A 2 -6.79 -34.58 -14.89
C HIS A 2 -5.93 -33.53 -14.14
N LEU A 3 -4.61 -33.71 -14.09
CA LEU A 3 -3.69 -32.73 -13.46
C LEU A 3 -3.56 -31.41 -14.25
N VAL A 4 -3.85 -31.44 -15.56
CA VAL A 4 -3.73 -30.29 -16.47
C VAL A 4 -4.93 -29.36 -16.31
N SER A 5 -6.13 -29.90 -16.12
CA SER A 5 -7.35 -29.11 -15.92
C SER A 5 -7.33 -28.37 -14.57
N PHE A 6 -6.82 -28.99 -13.51
CA PHE A 6 -6.72 -28.37 -12.17
C PHE A 6 -5.57 -27.36 -12.05
N ARG A 7 -4.43 -27.60 -12.73
CA ARG A 7 -3.37 -26.60 -12.90
C ARG A 7 -3.89 -25.41 -13.71
N CYS A 8 -4.62 -25.64 -14.79
CA CYS A 8 -5.31 -24.58 -15.52
C CYS A 8 -6.29 -23.82 -14.65
N LEU A 9 -7.04 -24.46 -13.74
CA LEU A 9 -8.03 -23.79 -12.87
C LEU A 9 -7.38 -22.92 -11.79
N VAL A 10 -6.31 -23.38 -11.14
CA VAL A 10 -5.54 -22.53 -10.21
C VAL A 10 -4.88 -21.39 -10.99
N PHE A 11 -4.36 -21.66 -12.18
CA PHE A 11 -3.81 -20.61 -13.04
C PHE A 11 -4.89 -19.64 -13.52
N HIS A 12 -6.09 -20.10 -13.89
CA HIS A 12 -7.20 -19.27 -14.34
C HIS A 12 -7.84 -18.49 -13.21
N CYS A 13 -7.99 -19.07 -12.01
CA CYS A 13 -8.41 -18.34 -10.83
C CYS A 13 -7.37 -17.31 -10.46
N PHE A 14 -6.07 -17.66 -10.48
CA PHE A 14 -4.98 -16.72 -10.21
C PHE A 14 -4.87 -15.64 -11.29
N TYR A 15 -5.19 -15.95 -12.56
CA TYR A 15 -5.16 -15.04 -13.71
C TYR A 15 -6.40 -14.14 -13.76
N LEU A 16 -7.61 -14.67 -13.57
CA LEU A 16 -8.84 -13.89 -13.36
C LEU A 16 -8.73 -13.02 -12.12
N PHE A 17 -8.00 -13.46 -11.09
CA PHE A 17 -7.76 -12.73 -9.85
C PHE A 17 -6.64 -11.70 -9.94
N THR A 18 -5.53 -11.96 -10.66
CA THR A 18 -4.53 -10.91 -10.94
C THR A 18 -5.11 -9.91 -11.92
N PHE A 19 -5.86 -10.34 -12.93
CA PHE A 19 -6.53 -9.46 -13.88
C PHE A 19 -7.64 -8.65 -13.19
N ASN A 20 -8.56 -9.24 -12.43
CA ASN A 20 -9.56 -8.48 -11.66
C ASN A 20 -8.94 -7.69 -10.50
N SER A 21 -7.96 -8.19 -9.76
CA SER A 21 -7.35 -7.39 -8.69
C SER A 21 -6.51 -6.24 -9.26
N PHE A 22 -5.90 -6.39 -10.43
CA PHE A 22 -5.22 -5.29 -11.13
C PHE A 22 -6.24 -4.32 -11.71
N PHE A 23 -7.30 -4.81 -12.38
CA PHE A 23 -8.36 -3.99 -12.97
C PHE A 23 -9.24 -3.30 -11.92
N LEU A 24 -9.56 -3.95 -10.80
CA LEU A 24 -10.18 -3.34 -9.63
C LEU A 24 -9.19 -2.43 -8.90
N SER A 25 -7.91 -2.77 -8.70
CA SER A 25 -6.97 -1.79 -8.10
C SER A 25 -6.75 -0.57 -9.00
N LEU A 26 -6.92 -0.70 -10.32
CA LEU A 26 -6.93 0.40 -11.29
C LEU A 26 -8.27 1.20 -11.28
N LEU A 27 -9.42 0.52 -11.20
CA LEU A 27 -10.75 1.15 -11.08
C LEU A 27 -10.95 1.83 -9.71
N PHE A 28 -10.41 1.23 -8.65
CA PHE A 28 -10.48 1.68 -7.25
C PHE A 28 -9.21 2.39 -6.80
N ARG A 29 -8.50 3.05 -7.73
CA ARG A 29 -7.49 4.10 -7.44
C ARG A 29 -8.06 5.24 -6.56
N ALA A 30 -9.38 5.24 -6.34
CA ALA A 30 -10.13 6.13 -5.46
C ALA A 30 -10.07 5.80 -3.95
N THR A 31 -9.63 4.62 -3.55
CA THR A 31 -9.18 4.40 -2.16
C THR A 31 -7.73 3.98 -2.24
N PRO A 32 -6.77 4.92 -2.16
CA PRO A 32 -5.38 4.52 -2.05
C PRO A 32 -5.29 3.68 -0.78
N ALA A 33 -5.03 2.38 -0.97
CA ALA A 33 -4.77 1.39 0.08
C ALA A 33 -3.43 1.74 0.75
N THR A 34 -3.40 2.89 1.39
CA THR A 34 -2.25 3.46 2.08
C THR A 34 -2.22 2.89 3.47
N TYR A 35 -1.94 1.59 3.56
CA TYR A 35 -1.83 0.88 4.83
C TYR A 35 -0.93 1.66 5.79
N GLY A 36 -1.55 2.20 6.84
CA GLY A 36 -0.89 2.77 7.99
C GLY A 36 -0.32 1.63 8.81
N SER A 37 0.78 1.03 8.32
CA SER A 37 1.59 0.16 9.16
C SER A 37 2.12 1.00 10.32
N SER A 38 2.18 0.39 11.50
CA SER A 38 2.78 0.91 12.75
C SER A 38 4.25 1.41 12.59
N GLN A 39 4.80 1.34 11.38
CA GLN A 39 6.16 1.68 10.98
C GLN A 39 6.52 3.16 11.22
N ALA A 40 5.54 4.06 11.36
CA ALA A 40 5.81 5.47 11.68
C ALA A 40 6.44 5.65 13.08
N ARG A 41 6.14 4.78 14.07
CA ARG A 41 6.72 4.91 15.43
C ARG A 41 8.25 4.75 15.45
N GLY A 42 8.81 3.98 14.51
CA GLY A 42 10.26 3.77 14.37
C GLY A 42 10.97 4.83 13.52
N GLN A 43 10.28 5.41 12.53
CA GLN A 43 10.87 6.46 11.68
C GLN A 43 10.77 7.86 12.30
N ILE A 44 9.80 8.13 13.16
CA ILE A 44 9.63 9.46 13.78
C ILE A 44 10.77 9.82 14.75
N ARG A 45 11.38 8.86 15.45
CA ARG A 45 12.59 9.16 16.24
C ARG A 45 13.81 9.53 15.38
N ALA A 46 13.84 9.11 14.11
CA ALA A 46 14.92 9.45 13.18
C ALA A 46 14.62 10.71 12.34
N ALA A 47 13.34 10.99 12.05
CA ALA A 47 12.90 12.12 11.23
C ALA A 47 12.64 13.40 12.05
N ALA A 48 12.09 13.31 13.26
CA ALA A 48 11.85 14.48 14.12
C ALA A 48 13.15 15.08 14.69
N ALA A 49 14.23 14.30 14.76
CA ALA A 49 15.56 14.79 15.12
C ALA A 49 16.29 15.50 13.95
N GLY A 50 15.74 15.44 12.73
CA GLY A 50 16.43 15.89 11.51
C GLY A 50 16.04 17.27 10.97
N LEU A 51 15.00 17.92 11.49
CA LEU A 51 14.42 19.12 10.85
C LEU A 51 14.07 20.27 11.81
N HIS A 52 14.46 20.20 13.09
CA HIS A 52 14.14 21.23 14.09
C HIS A 52 15.35 22.00 14.66
N HIS A 53 16.51 21.98 14.02
CA HIS A 53 17.65 22.82 14.42
C HIS A 53 17.98 23.88 13.37
N SER A 54 17.21 24.97 13.37
CA SER A 54 17.73 26.29 13.01
C SER A 54 16.73 27.35 13.44
N HIS A 55 16.86 27.87 14.66
CA HIS A 55 16.54 29.26 14.97
C HIS A 55 17.18 29.66 16.32
N SER A 56 17.73 30.89 16.35
CA SER A 56 18.19 31.69 17.51
C SER A 56 19.68 31.63 17.95
N ASN A 57 20.47 32.60 17.42
CA ASN A 57 21.43 33.56 18.05
C ASN A 57 22.40 33.08 19.17
N THR A 58 23.70 33.46 19.28
CA THR A 58 24.40 34.77 19.13
C THR A 58 25.94 34.58 18.98
N GLY A 59 26.61 35.44 18.20
CA GLY A 59 27.96 35.99 18.42
C GLY A 59 29.22 35.08 18.40
N SER A 60 29.98 35.08 17.29
CA SER A 60 31.45 35.21 17.19
C SER A 60 31.93 34.98 15.75
N GLU A 61 33.06 35.59 15.37
CA GLU A 61 33.64 35.70 14.00
C GLU A 61 33.82 34.37 13.21
N PRO A 62 33.88 34.42 11.86
CA PRO A 62 33.74 33.25 11.02
C PRO A 62 35.09 32.56 10.74
N ASP A 63 35.26 31.36 11.30
CA ASP A 63 36.37 30.46 10.94
C ASP A 63 35.98 29.57 9.74
N LEU A 64 36.88 29.47 8.77
CA LEU A 64 36.63 29.08 7.38
C LEU A 64 36.51 27.55 7.15
N ASP A 65 36.62 26.73 8.20
CA ASP A 65 36.73 25.26 8.09
C ASP A 65 35.48 24.46 8.49
N ARG A 66 34.42 25.11 9.01
CA ARG A 66 33.24 24.40 9.53
C ARG A 66 32.20 23.99 8.47
N LYS A 67 32.36 24.37 7.19
CA LYS A 67 31.40 24.06 6.11
C LYS A 67 31.53 22.64 5.50
N ARG A 68 32.49 21.81 5.94
CA ARG A 68 32.82 20.53 5.28
C ARG A 68 32.23 19.25 5.86
N HIS A 69 31.65 19.26 7.06
CA HIS A 69 31.17 18.02 7.68
C HIS A 69 29.64 17.93 7.68
N VAL A 70 29.08 17.59 6.52
CA VAL A 70 27.73 17.00 6.45
C VAL A 70 27.90 15.52 6.70
N GLU A 71 27.54 15.05 7.90
CA GLU A 71 27.56 13.62 8.22
C GLU A 71 26.42 12.91 7.46
N LEU A 72 26.79 12.10 6.47
CA LEU A 72 25.83 11.37 5.63
C LEU A 72 25.29 10.14 6.36
N LYS A 73 23.97 9.99 6.37
CA LYS A 73 23.29 8.77 6.84
C LYS A 73 23.14 7.78 5.67
N MET A 74 22.70 6.55 5.97
CA MET A 74 22.32 5.60 4.92
C MET A 74 21.25 6.20 4.00
N ASP A 75 21.27 5.79 2.73
CA ASP A 75 20.39 6.33 1.67
C ASP A 75 20.55 7.86 1.40
N GLN A 76 21.73 8.42 1.70
CA GLN A 76 22.05 9.83 1.42
C GLN A 76 23.32 9.98 0.56
N ALA A 77 23.39 11.11 -0.13
CA ALA A 77 24.55 11.57 -0.89
C ALA A 77 24.84 13.03 -0.58
N LEU A 78 26.08 13.46 -0.78
CA LEU A 78 26.48 14.86 -0.63
C LEU A 78 26.31 15.59 -1.96
N LEU A 79 25.57 16.69 -1.94
CA LEU A 79 25.46 17.62 -3.06
C LEU A 79 26.07 18.96 -2.66
N LEU A 80 27.08 19.39 -3.41
CA LEU A 80 27.73 20.68 -3.32
C LEU A 80 27.20 21.58 -4.43
N ILE A 81 26.63 22.72 -4.09
CA ILE A 81 26.06 23.67 -5.06
C ILE A 81 26.94 24.89 -5.10
N HIS A 82 27.51 25.17 -6.27
CA HIS A 82 28.44 26.26 -6.52
C HIS A 82 27.76 27.33 -7.36
N ASN A 83 27.55 28.51 -6.76
CA ASN A 83 27.03 29.68 -7.44
C ASN A 83 28.19 30.56 -7.95
N GLU A 84 28.41 30.57 -9.27
CA GLU A 84 29.41 31.40 -9.95
C GLU A 84 28.81 32.66 -10.60
N LEU A 85 27.48 32.81 -10.57
CA LEU A 85 26.80 33.94 -11.18
C LEU A 85 27.06 35.25 -10.40
N PRO A 86 27.53 36.32 -11.05
CA PRO A 86 27.87 37.57 -10.38
C PRO A 86 26.62 38.31 -9.89
N GLY A 87 26.55 38.60 -8.59
CA GLY A 87 25.53 39.48 -8.01
C GLY A 87 24.14 38.88 -7.85
N THR A 88 23.92 37.62 -8.22
CA THR A 88 22.63 36.92 -8.09
C THR A 88 22.66 35.92 -6.94
N ASN A 89 21.65 35.97 -6.08
CA ASN A 89 21.40 34.93 -5.08
C ASN A 89 20.51 33.86 -5.69
N LEU A 90 20.81 32.59 -5.41
CA LEU A 90 20.05 31.46 -5.94
C LEU A 90 19.28 30.77 -4.82
N THR A 91 18.01 30.48 -5.06
CA THR A 91 17.20 29.60 -4.22
C THR A 91 17.06 28.27 -4.94
N VAL A 92 17.52 27.21 -4.29
CA VAL A 92 17.43 25.84 -4.81
C VAL A 92 16.19 25.21 -4.23
N TYR A 93 15.27 24.85 -5.10
CA TYR A 93 14.10 24.06 -4.79
C TYR A 93 14.32 22.60 -5.13
N TRP A 94 13.62 21.71 -4.44
CA TRP A 94 13.69 20.28 -4.67
C TRP A 94 12.33 19.59 -4.53
N SER A 95 12.19 18.46 -5.22
CA SER A 95 11.11 17.49 -5.03
C SER A 95 11.61 16.09 -5.37
N SER A 96 11.02 15.05 -4.78
CA SER A 96 11.32 13.66 -5.13
C SER A 96 10.44 13.19 -6.29
N GLU A 97 10.97 12.37 -7.20
CA GLU A 97 10.20 11.71 -8.28
C GLU A 97 9.02 10.87 -7.74
N ARG A 98 9.10 10.40 -6.49
CA ARG A 98 8.00 9.66 -5.85
C ARG A 98 6.80 10.55 -5.49
N CYS A 99 7.01 11.86 -5.39
CA CYS A 99 6.01 12.84 -5.00
C CYS A 99 5.26 13.30 -6.26
N TYR A 100 4.09 12.70 -6.51
CA TYR A 100 3.30 13.00 -7.70
C TYR A 100 2.68 14.40 -7.61
N GLN A 101 2.99 15.27 -8.58
CA GLN A 101 2.50 16.65 -8.68
C GLN A 101 2.68 17.46 -7.39
N CYS A 102 3.80 17.27 -6.69
CA CYS A 102 4.08 18.00 -5.46
C CYS A 102 4.63 19.41 -5.71
N LEU A 103 4.25 20.34 -4.83
CA LEU A 103 4.86 21.66 -4.75
C LEU A 103 6.33 21.52 -4.34
N LEU A 104 7.21 22.13 -5.12
CA LEU A 104 8.64 22.21 -4.88
C LEU A 104 8.94 22.82 -3.50
N GLN A 105 9.82 22.18 -2.74
CA GLN A 105 10.23 22.62 -1.40
C GLN A 105 11.58 23.32 -1.47
N VAL A 106 11.81 24.32 -0.62
CA VAL A 106 13.13 24.99 -0.56
C VAL A 106 14.16 24.01 0.03
N LEU A 107 15.26 23.80 -0.68
CA LEU A 107 16.39 22.99 -0.25
C LEU A 107 17.44 23.84 0.46
N VAL A 108 17.95 24.87 -0.21
CA VAL A 108 18.98 25.77 0.33
C VAL A 108 19.04 27.09 -0.47
N ASN A 109 19.40 28.17 0.21
CA ASN A 109 19.72 29.45 -0.42
C ASN A 109 21.24 29.60 -0.57
N VAL A 110 21.70 29.91 -1.76
CA VAL A 110 23.13 30.08 -2.09
C VAL A 110 23.38 31.53 -2.50
N SER A 111 23.91 32.31 -1.55
CA SER A 111 24.25 33.71 -1.79
C SER A 111 25.47 33.85 -2.68
N TRP A 112 25.61 34.97 -3.39
CA TRP A 112 26.81 35.26 -4.18
C TRP A 112 28.07 35.41 -3.29
N GLY A 113 29.22 34.92 -3.76
CA GLY A 113 30.48 34.83 -3.01
C GLY A 113 31.25 36.14 -2.83
N GLY A 114 30.75 37.26 -3.35
CA GLY A 114 31.33 38.60 -3.15
C GLY A 114 32.62 38.88 -3.94
N LYS A 115 33.35 37.85 -4.40
CA LYS A 115 34.60 37.98 -5.17
C LYS A 115 34.52 37.18 -6.48
N PRO A 116 34.88 37.77 -7.63
CA PRO A 116 34.98 37.02 -8.89
C PRO A 116 36.06 35.94 -8.76
N GLY A 117 35.73 34.71 -9.18
CA GLY A 117 36.64 33.55 -9.16
C GLY A 117 36.60 32.68 -7.89
N LYS A 118 35.81 33.03 -6.86
CA LYS A 118 35.56 32.13 -5.71
C LYS A 118 34.06 31.86 -5.56
N PRO A 119 33.54 30.72 -6.07
CA PRO A 119 32.13 30.40 -5.96
C PRO A 119 31.70 30.30 -4.49
N SER A 120 30.50 30.76 -4.21
CA SER A 120 29.85 30.46 -2.94
C SER A 120 29.32 29.04 -3.01
N THR A 121 29.72 28.22 -2.03
CA THR A 121 29.33 26.81 -1.96
C THR A 121 28.37 26.58 -0.80
N ALA A 122 27.27 25.88 -1.09
CA ALA A 122 26.39 25.28 -0.10
C ALA A 122 26.47 23.75 -0.18
N ALA A 123 26.55 23.10 0.97
CA ALA A 123 26.58 21.64 1.07
C ALA A 123 25.25 21.14 1.64
N VAL A 124 24.63 20.17 0.97
CA VAL A 124 23.35 19.60 1.38
C VAL A 124 23.36 18.08 1.21
N ALA A 125 22.74 17.36 2.15
CA ALA A 125 22.49 15.93 1.99
C ALA A 125 21.20 15.71 1.17
N VAL A 126 21.29 14.92 0.11
CA VAL A 126 20.15 14.57 -0.76
C VAL A 126 19.83 13.08 -0.66
N SER A 127 18.56 12.70 -0.87
CA SER A 127 18.13 11.30 -0.79
C SER A 127 18.56 10.52 -2.04
N THR A 128 18.99 9.27 -1.87
CA THR A 128 19.42 8.37 -2.95
C THR A 128 18.40 7.27 -3.26
N GLN A 129 17.29 7.21 -2.51
CA GLN A 129 16.26 6.18 -2.71
C GLN A 129 15.53 6.33 -4.04
N HIS A 130 15.26 7.57 -4.44
CA HIS A 130 14.49 7.95 -5.63
C HIS A 130 15.20 9.11 -6.35
N GLY A 131 14.91 9.34 -7.63
CA GLY A 131 15.44 10.52 -8.31
C GLY A 131 14.91 11.80 -7.68
N SER A 132 15.71 12.86 -7.81
CA SER A 132 15.40 14.19 -7.29
C SER A 132 15.29 15.17 -8.45
N ILE A 133 14.25 15.98 -8.40
CA ILE A 133 14.01 17.11 -9.29
C ILE A 133 14.50 18.35 -8.55
N LEU A 134 15.54 18.99 -9.07
CA LEU A 134 16.11 20.23 -8.55
C LEU A 134 15.73 21.38 -9.49
N GLN A 135 15.22 22.46 -8.93
CA GLN A 135 14.91 23.68 -9.68
C GLN A 135 15.60 24.87 -9.00
N LEU A 136 16.43 25.57 -9.75
CA LEU A 136 17.17 26.73 -9.27
C LEU A 136 16.51 27.98 -9.80
N ASN A 137 16.11 28.87 -8.90
CA ASN A 137 15.53 30.16 -9.24
C ASN A 137 16.44 31.30 -8.75
N ASP A 138 16.44 32.40 -9.49
CA ASP A 138 16.99 33.66 -8.99
C ASP A 138 16.11 34.17 -7.85
N THR A 139 16.69 34.38 -6.67
CA THR A 139 15.97 34.84 -5.48
C THR A 139 15.37 36.24 -5.67
N ALA A 140 15.95 37.09 -6.51
CA ALA A 140 15.48 38.47 -6.72
C ALA A 140 14.34 38.56 -7.75
N GLN A 141 14.36 37.71 -8.78
CA GLN A 141 13.39 37.77 -9.89
C GLN A 141 12.37 36.63 -9.86
N GLU A 142 12.51 35.65 -8.96
CA GLU A 142 11.78 34.37 -8.92
C GLU A 142 11.76 33.63 -10.26
N LYS A 143 12.73 33.94 -11.13
CA LYS A 143 12.83 33.37 -12.47
C LYS A 143 13.56 32.04 -12.41
N GLU A 144 13.01 31.03 -13.07
CA GLU A 144 13.68 29.75 -13.26
C GLU A 144 14.97 29.96 -14.05
N VAL A 145 16.08 29.57 -13.43
CA VAL A 145 17.42 29.59 -14.01
C VAL A 145 17.69 28.25 -14.67
N CYS A 146 17.37 27.16 -13.98
CA CYS A 146 17.72 25.82 -14.42
C CYS A 146 16.93 24.75 -13.66
N ARG A 147 16.61 23.65 -14.35
CA ARG A 147 15.96 22.47 -13.79
C ARG A 147 16.74 21.21 -14.15
N LEU A 148 17.02 20.39 -13.15
CA LEU A 148 17.81 19.16 -13.28
C LEU A 148 17.06 17.99 -12.62
N GLU A 149 16.94 16.90 -13.35
CA GLU A 149 16.39 15.64 -12.84
C GLU A 149 17.54 14.62 -12.77
N TYR A 150 17.90 14.21 -11.55
CA TYR A 150 19.05 13.32 -11.35
C TYR A 150 18.81 12.31 -10.23
N LYS A 151 19.32 11.09 -10.43
CA LYS A 151 19.29 10.02 -9.44
C LYS A 151 20.65 9.84 -8.78
N PHE A 152 20.76 10.34 -7.55
CA PHE A 152 21.96 10.21 -6.74
C PHE A 152 22.15 8.77 -6.24
N GLY A 153 23.40 8.31 -6.18
CA GLY A 153 23.78 7.03 -5.61
C GLY A 153 24.30 7.17 -4.17
N GLU A 154 24.19 6.09 -3.39
CA GLU A 154 24.51 6.08 -1.96
C GLU A 154 25.96 6.48 -1.69
N PHE A 155 26.16 7.38 -0.72
CA PHE A 155 27.45 7.98 -0.35
C PHE A 155 28.22 8.64 -1.51
N GLY A 156 27.56 8.94 -2.64
CA GLY A 156 28.19 9.70 -3.71
C GLY A 156 28.42 11.16 -3.33
N ASN A 157 29.47 11.77 -3.90
CA ASN A 157 29.79 13.18 -3.76
C ASN A 157 29.62 13.86 -5.12
N TYR A 158 28.70 14.83 -5.19
CA TYR A 158 28.29 15.50 -6.42
C TYR A 158 28.48 17.01 -6.29
N SER A 159 28.98 17.66 -7.33
CA SER A 159 29.09 19.12 -7.43
C SER A 159 28.24 19.65 -8.58
N LEU A 160 27.34 20.58 -8.30
CA LEU A 160 26.51 21.29 -9.27
C LEU A 160 27.07 22.70 -9.45
N PHE A 161 27.54 23.02 -10.65
CA PHE A 161 28.06 24.34 -11.01
C PHE A 161 27.04 25.13 -11.81
N VAL A 162 26.75 26.36 -11.37
CA VAL A 162 25.84 27.29 -12.07
C VAL A 162 26.65 28.46 -12.60
N LYS A 163 26.81 28.53 -13.94
CA LYS A 163 27.66 29.51 -14.64
C LYS A 163 27.03 29.98 -15.95
N HIS A 164 27.51 31.09 -16.50
CA HIS A 164 27.15 31.52 -17.86
C HIS A 164 27.81 30.62 -18.92
N THR A 165 27.12 30.35 -20.03
CA THR A 165 27.73 29.71 -21.20
C THR A 165 28.78 30.63 -21.83
N HIS A 166 29.86 30.04 -22.34
CA HIS A 166 30.99 30.79 -22.92
C HIS A 166 30.64 31.48 -24.26
N ASP A 167 29.56 31.06 -24.92
CA ASP A 167 29.16 31.55 -26.24
C ASP A 167 28.11 32.66 -26.15
N GLY A 168 28.53 33.86 -25.71
CA GLY A 168 28.00 35.16 -26.17
C GLY A 168 26.49 35.47 -26.11
N VAL A 169 25.67 34.63 -25.51
CA VAL A 169 24.25 34.85 -25.27
C VAL A 169 23.99 34.45 -23.82
N SER A 170 23.19 35.23 -23.12
CA SER A 170 22.89 35.17 -21.69
C SER A 170 22.18 33.87 -21.23
N GLU A 171 22.63 32.70 -21.67
CA GLU A 171 22.15 31.40 -21.23
C GLU A 171 22.98 30.93 -20.03
N ILE A 172 22.27 30.45 -19.01
CA ILE A 172 22.87 29.94 -17.78
C ILE A 172 22.91 28.41 -17.89
N ALA A 173 24.09 27.82 -17.69
CA ALA A 173 24.29 26.38 -17.71
C ALA A 173 24.44 25.82 -16.28
N CYS A 174 23.87 24.63 -16.08
CA CYS A 174 24.01 23.82 -14.88
C CYS A 174 24.79 22.55 -15.20
N ASP A 175 26.06 22.50 -14.79
CA ASP A 175 26.89 21.33 -14.99
C ASP A 175 26.94 20.51 -13.70
N LEU A 176 26.44 19.27 -13.74
CA LEU A 176 26.56 18.32 -12.64
C LEU A 176 27.80 17.44 -12.83
N VAL A 177 28.74 17.52 -11.90
CA VAL A 177 29.98 16.74 -11.86
C VAL A 177 29.93 15.73 -10.73
N VAL A 178 30.36 14.50 -11.00
CA VAL A 178 30.50 13.44 -9.99
C VAL A 178 31.93 13.49 -9.46
N ASN A 179 32.11 13.93 -8.21
CA ASN A 179 33.42 14.01 -7.57
C ASN A 179 33.85 12.62 -7.08
N GLU A 180 32.95 11.90 -6.41
CA GLU A 180 33.17 10.53 -5.94
C GLU A 180 32.01 9.64 -6.38
N LYS A 181 32.36 8.46 -6.92
CA LYS A 181 31.39 7.48 -7.41
C LYS A 181 30.62 6.86 -6.24
N PRO A 182 29.32 6.55 -6.42
CA PRO A 182 28.52 5.95 -5.37
C PRO A 182 28.96 4.52 -5.04
N VAL A 183 28.61 4.07 -3.84
CA VAL A 183 28.90 2.71 -3.39
C VAL A 183 27.87 1.74 -3.99
N ASP A 184 28.30 0.92 -4.95
CA ASP A 184 27.44 -0.09 -5.58
C ASP A 184 27.24 -1.31 -4.67
N SER A 185 26.09 -1.36 -3.99
CA SER A 185 25.66 -2.55 -3.26
C SER A 185 25.15 -3.64 -4.20
N ASN A 186 26.04 -4.53 -4.65
CA ASN A 186 25.68 -5.73 -5.44
C ASN A 186 24.82 -6.76 -4.68
N LEU A 187 24.53 -6.51 -3.40
CA LEU A 187 23.72 -7.35 -2.51
C LEU A 187 22.37 -7.75 -3.12
N ARG A 188 21.74 -6.87 -3.90
CA ARG A 188 20.46 -7.15 -4.60
C ARG A 188 20.59 -8.31 -5.60
N LYS A 189 21.70 -8.35 -6.36
CA LYS A 189 21.95 -9.40 -7.35
C LYS A 189 22.15 -10.75 -6.67
N TYR A 190 22.90 -10.76 -5.56
CA TYR A 190 23.14 -11.97 -4.78
C TYR A 190 21.89 -12.50 -4.07
N MET A 191 21.02 -11.63 -3.54
CA MET A 191 19.73 -12.01 -2.96
C MET A 191 18.78 -12.65 -3.97
N LEU A 192 18.70 -12.10 -5.20
CA LEU A 192 17.88 -12.67 -6.27
C LEU A 192 18.41 -14.02 -6.73
N LEU A 193 19.73 -14.17 -6.83
CA LEU A 193 20.37 -15.45 -7.14
C LEU A 193 20.08 -16.49 -6.04
N PHE A 194 20.19 -16.10 -4.77
CA PHE A 194 19.90 -16.98 -3.64
C PHE A 194 18.43 -17.41 -3.59
N LEU A 195 17.49 -16.49 -3.83
CA LEU A 195 16.06 -16.82 -3.89
C LEU A 195 15.74 -17.74 -5.06
N ALA A 196 16.35 -17.52 -6.23
CA ALA A 196 16.20 -18.40 -7.38
C ALA A 196 16.72 -19.83 -7.10
N LEU A 197 17.84 -19.94 -6.38
CA LEU A 197 18.38 -21.23 -5.92
C LEU A 197 17.48 -21.91 -4.89
N LEU A 198 16.86 -21.17 -3.98
CA LEU A 198 15.90 -21.73 -3.03
C LEU A 198 14.62 -22.21 -3.71
N VAL A 199 14.09 -21.44 -4.65
CA VAL A 199 12.88 -21.82 -5.41
C VAL A 199 13.16 -23.05 -6.27
N SER A 200 14.32 -23.12 -6.93
CA SER A 200 14.69 -24.31 -7.71
C SER A 200 14.87 -25.53 -6.81
N ALA A 201 15.51 -25.38 -5.63
CA ALA A 201 15.62 -26.45 -4.65
C ALA A 201 14.23 -26.94 -4.15
N CYS A 202 13.30 -26.03 -3.87
CA CYS A 202 11.93 -26.37 -3.49
C CYS A 202 11.16 -27.07 -4.62
N ILE A 203 11.33 -26.65 -5.87
CA ILE A 203 10.70 -27.33 -7.01
C ILE A 203 11.25 -28.75 -7.11
N VAL A 204 12.57 -28.94 -7.03
CA VAL A 204 13.21 -30.27 -7.09
C VAL A 204 12.74 -31.19 -5.96
N THR A 205 12.60 -30.68 -4.72
CA THR A 205 12.13 -31.50 -3.59
C THR A 205 10.63 -31.83 -3.68
N THR A 206 9.79 -30.96 -4.24
CA THR A 206 8.36 -31.25 -4.45
C THR A 206 8.08 -32.20 -5.62
N HIS A 207 9.03 -32.38 -6.54
CA HIS A 207 8.94 -33.37 -7.63
C HIS A 207 9.42 -34.77 -7.22
N GLY A 208 9.96 -34.94 -6.01
CA GLY A 208 10.54 -36.18 -5.50
C GLY A 208 9.74 -36.87 -4.40
N GLU A 209 8.41 -36.98 -4.51
CA GLU A 209 7.68 -37.97 -3.69
C GLU A 209 7.68 -39.33 -4.41
N PRO A 210 8.13 -40.43 -3.77
CA PRO A 210 7.96 -41.77 -4.31
C PRO A 210 6.48 -42.16 -4.28
N ASN A 211 5.99 -42.72 -5.39
CA ASN A 211 4.64 -43.26 -5.53
C ASN A 211 4.33 -44.28 -4.41
N VAL A 212 3.55 -43.90 -3.40
CA VAL A 212 2.92 -44.84 -2.48
C VAL A 212 1.48 -45.06 -2.96
N SER A 213 1.20 -46.29 -3.39
CA SER A 213 -0.12 -46.75 -3.84
C SER A 213 -1.17 -46.63 -2.73
N PRO A 214 -2.39 -46.10 -2.98
CA PRO A 214 -3.45 -46.09 -1.99
C PRO A 214 -4.11 -47.47 -1.89
N ALA A 215 -4.08 -48.06 -0.69
CA ALA A 215 -4.96 -49.16 -0.32
C ALA A 215 -6.39 -48.65 -0.07
N ALA A 216 -7.36 -49.46 -0.49
CA ALA A 216 -8.78 -49.17 -0.51
C ALA A 216 -9.42 -48.92 0.86
N GLY A 217 -10.39 -48.00 0.90
CA GLY A 217 -11.37 -47.87 1.98
C GLY A 217 -12.40 -46.77 1.66
N PRO A 218 -13.71 -47.04 1.71
CA PRO A 218 -14.73 -46.04 1.44
C PRO A 218 -14.97 -45.21 2.71
N SER A 219 -14.60 -43.93 2.69
CA SER A 219 -15.10 -42.98 3.70
C SER A 219 -15.50 -41.67 3.03
N LEU A 220 -16.81 -41.43 3.09
CA LEU A 220 -17.53 -40.28 2.57
C LEU A 220 -17.13 -39.02 3.37
N SER A 221 -16.03 -38.38 2.98
CA SER A 221 -15.62 -37.07 3.49
C SER A 221 -14.90 -36.27 2.39
N PRO A 222 -15.08 -34.94 2.33
CA PRO A 222 -14.47 -34.11 1.29
C PRO A 222 -12.95 -34.29 1.29
N THR A 223 -12.35 -34.61 0.14
CA THR A 223 -10.94 -34.98 0.05
C THR A 223 -10.04 -33.89 0.67
N PRO A 224 -9.07 -34.28 1.52
CA PRO A 224 -8.23 -33.35 2.29
C PRO A 224 -7.36 -32.44 1.43
N ALA A 225 -7.15 -32.75 0.15
CA ALA A 225 -6.20 -32.07 -0.73
C ALA A 225 -6.62 -30.64 -1.15
N LEU A 226 -7.89 -30.39 -1.49
CA LEU A 226 -8.36 -29.04 -1.90
C LEU A 226 -8.41 -28.09 -0.69
N ARG A 227 -8.95 -28.57 0.44
CA ARG A 227 -8.96 -27.82 1.71
C ARG A 227 -7.54 -27.55 2.20
N ALA A 228 -6.61 -28.50 2.05
CA ALA A 228 -5.21 -28.31 2.41
C ALA A 228 -4.50 -27.27 1.52
N ARG A 229 -4.76 -27.26 0.20
CA ARG A 229 -4.16 -26.29 -0.74
C ARG A 229 -4.71 -24.88 -0.59
N LEU A 230 -6.01 -24.71 -0.36
CA LEU A 230 -6.57 -23.39 -0.03
C LEU A 230 -6.01 -22.90 1.32
N CYS A 231 -5.93 -23.79 2.32
CA CYS A 231 -5.25 -23.49 3.59
C CYS A 231 -3.78 -23.07 3.40
N LEU A 232 -3.06 -23.63 2.42
CA LEU A 232 -1.69 -23.23 2.09
C LEU A 232 -1.65 -21.79 1.56
N LEU A 233 -2.52 -21.44 0.61
CA LEU A 233 -2.62 -20.06 0.09
C LEU A 233 -3.02 -19.07 1.20
N CYS A 234 -3.96 -19.44 2.08
CA CYS A 234 -4.30 -18.65 3.26
C CYS A 234 -3.08 -18.42 4.17
N ARG A 235 -2.31 -19.49 4.44
CA ARG A 235 -1.11 -19.43 5.29
C ARG A 235 -0.02 -18.56 4.66
N VAL A 236 0.23 -18.69 3.36
CA VAL A 236 1.19 -17.85 2.64
C VAL A 236 0.75 -16.38 2.64
N ALA A 237 -0.53 -16.11 2.37
CA ALA A 237 -1.09 -14.76 2.43
C ALA A 237 -0.94 -14.14 3.83
N LEU A 238 -1.19 -14.92 4.88
CA LEU A 238 -1.01 -14.48 6.27
C LEU A 238 0.45 -14.21 6.61
N ILE A 239 1.38 -15.11 6.21
CA ILE A 239 2.83 -14.92 6.41
C ILE A 239 3.28 -13.64 5.70
N LEU A 240 2.85 -13.43 4.45
CA LEU A 240 3.20 -12.24 3.68
C LEU A 240 2.63 -10.97 4.31
N MET A 241 1.37 -11.00 4.76
CA MET A 241 0.70 -9.87 5.44
C MET A 241 1.43 -9.50 6.73
N VAL A 242 1.81 -10.50 7.54
CA VAL A 242 2.61 -10.28 8.75
C VAL A 242 3.99 -9.73 8.39
N PHE A 243 4.71 -10.32 7.42
CA PHE A 243 6.04 -9.88 7.02
C PHE A 243 6.07 -8.42 6.55
N VAL A 244 5.11 -8.02 5.70
CA VAL A 244 4.97 -6.65 5.22
C VAL A 244 4.61 -5.70 6.37
N ASN A 245 3.70 -6.11 7.27
CA ASN A 245 3.34 -5.30 8.46
C ASN A 245 4.51 -5.11 9.44
N TYR A 246 5.43 -6.06 9.53
CA TYR A 246 6.69 -5.93 10.28
C TYR A 246 7.79 -5.17 9.51
N GLY A 247 7.44 -4.52 8.40
CA GLY A 247 8.33 -3.63 7.66
C GLY A 247 9.12 -4.30 6.54
N GLY A 248 8.76 -5.53 6.15
CA GLY A 248 9.21 -6.17 4.91
C GLY A 248 10.73 -6.25 4.73
N GLY A 249 11.48 -6.34 5.83
CA GLY A 249 12.95 -6.35 5.83
C GLY A 249 13.60 -5.00 5.49
N LYS A 250 12.89 -3.86 5.65
CA LYS A 250 13.31 -2.48 5.28
C LYS A 250 13.51 -2.23 3.79
N TYR A 251 13.31 -3.24 2.95
CA TYR A 251 13.38 -3.11 1.51
C TYR A 251 12.29 -2.19 0.96
N TRP A 252 12.65 -1.32 0.01
CA TRP A 252 11.71 -0.34 -0.55
C TRP A 252 10.55 -0.97 -1.33
N TYR A 253 10.73 -2.15 -1.95
CA TYR A 253 9.69 -2.85 -2.73
C TYR A 253 8.56 -3.43 -1.86
N PHE A 254 8.84 -3.73 -0.59
CA PHE A 254 7.85 -4.23 0.38
C PHE A 254 7.27 -3.10 1.26
N LYS A 255 7.61 -1.84 0.99
CA LYS A 255 6.95 -0.69 1.61
C LYS A 255 5.70 -0.32 0.81
N HIS A 256 4.67 0.12 1.50
CA HIS A 256 3.47 0.67 0.86
C HIS A 256 3.80 1.92 0.04
N ALA A 257 3.08 2.12 -1.07
CA ALA A 257 3.10 3.40 -1.75
C ALA A 257 2.58 4.50 -0.81
N SER A 258 3.19 5.69 -0.84
CA SER A 258 2.75 6.79 0.04
C SER A 258 1.38 7.35 -0.37
N TRP A 259 1.06 7.31 -1.67
CA TRP A 259 -0.28 7.59 -2.21
C TRP A 259 -0.39 7.09 -3.64
N ASN A 260 0.47 7.62 -4.52
CA ASN A 260 0.55 7.24 -5.93
C ASN A 260 1.59 6.11 -6.11
N GLY A 261 1.16 5.03 -6.75
CA GLY A 261 1.96 3.83 -7.00
C GLY A 261 1.22 2.57 -6.60
N LEU A 262 1.76 1.42 -6.99
CA LEU A 262 1.27 0.10 -6.59
C LEU A 262 2.47 -0.76 -6.25
N THR A 263 2.61 -1.15 -4.99
CA THR A 263 3.66 -2.08 -4.56
C THR A 263 3.08 -3.45 -4.20
N VAL A 264 3.95 -4.45 -4.02
CA VAL A 264 3.52 -5.80 -3.62
C VAL A 264 2.75 -5.76 -2.29
N ALA A 265 3.15 -4.86 -1.39
CA ALA A 265 2.53 -4.65 -0.10
C ALA A 265 1.05 -4.26 -0.21
N ASP A 266 0.70 -3.43 -1.20
CA ASP A 266 -0.65 -2.91 -1.41
C ASP A 266 -1.62 -4.00 -1.95
N LEU A 267 -1.08 -5.04 -2.61
CA LEU A 267 -1.87 -6.15 -3.16
C LEU A 267 -2.21 -7.23 -2.12
N VAL A 268 -1.45 -7.32 -1.03
CA VAL A 268 -1.58 -8.42 -0.05
C VAL A 268 -2.93 -8.41 0.64
N PHE A 269 -3.43 -7.23 1.02
CA PHE A 269 -4.70 -7.14 1.75
C PHE A 269 -5.91 -7.51 0.88
N PRO A 270 -6.10 -6.94 -0.34
CA PRO A 270 -7.16 -7.40 -1.24
C PRO A 270 -7.10 -8.91 -1.47
N TRP A 271 -5.89 -9.48 -1.56
CA TRP A 271 -5.74 -10.91 -1.70
C TRP A 271 -6.22 -11.70 -0.49
N PHE A 272 -5.87 -11.25 0.70
CA PHE A 272 -6.32 -11.87 1.94
C PHE A 272 -7.85 -11.84 2.07
N VAL A 273 -8.48 -10.70 1.76
CA VAL A 273 -9.94 -10.52 1.83
C VAL A 273 -10.67 -11.42 0.84
N PHE A 274 -10.15 -11.55 -0.39
CA PHE A 274 -10.71 -12.45 -1.40
C PHE A 274 -10.64 -13.92 -0.97
N ILE A 275 -9.47 -14.36 -0.48
CA ILE A 275 -9.27 -15.73 0.02
C ILE A 275 -10.17 -16.00 1.22
N MET A 276 -10.37 -15.03 2.11
CA MET A 276 -11.34 -15.12 3.19
C MET A 276 -12.76 -15.40 2.65
N GLY A 277 -13.18 -14.70 1.59
CA GLY A 277 -14.44 -14.94 0.88
C GLY A 277 -14.60 -16.39 0.41
N THR A 278 -13.59 -16.91 -0.29
CA THR A 278 -13.60 -18.32 -0.73
C THR A 278 -13.75 -19.31 0.44
N SER A 279 -13.13 -19.00 1.59
CA SER A 279 -13.19 -19.84 2.79
C SER A 279 -14.57 -19.84 3.44
N ILE A 280 -15.29 -18.71 3.40
CA ILE A 280 -16.67 -18.59 3.88
C ILE A 280 -17.58 -19.58 3.12
N PHE A 281 -17.53 -19.56 1.80
CA PHE A 281 -18.37 -20.43 0.96
C PHE A 281 -18.16 -21.92 1.25
N LEU A 282 -16.90 -22.35 1.34
CA LEU A 282 -16.55 -23.75 1.62
C LEU A 282 -16.98 -24.18 3.02
N SER A 283 -16.81 -23.32 4.02
CA SER A 283 -17.23 -23.64 5.39
C SER A 283 -18.75 -23.73 5.49
N MET A 284 -19.48 -22.79 4.87
CA MET A 284 -20.94 -22.74 4.90
C MET A 284 -21.55 -23.95 4.20
N THR A 285 -21.11 -24.25 2.97
CA THR A 285 -21.59 -25.42 2.22
C THR A 285 -21.39 -26.72 3.00
N SER A 286 -20.22 -26.89 3.64
CA SER A 286 -19.93 -28.09 4.44
C SER A 286 -20.79 -28.22 5.70
N ILE A 287 -21.25 -27.11 6.28
CA ILE A 287 -22.07 -27.11 7.50
C ILE A 287 -23.55 -27.31 7.15
N LEU A 288 -24.01 -26.71 6.06
CA LEU A 288 -25.37 -26.88 5.54
C LEU A 288 -25.63 -28.33 5.09
N GLN A 289 -24.64 -28.99 4.47
CA GLN A 289 -24.72 -30.42 4.14
C GLN A 289 -24.89 -31.33 5.37
N ARG A 290 -24.46 -30.88 6.54
CA ARG A 290 -24.61 -31.61 7.80
C ARG A 290 -25.95 -31.35 8.51
N GLY A 291 -26.89 -30.66 7.84
CA GLY A 291 -28.22 -30.38 8.39
C GLY A 291 -28.24 -29.42 9.58
N CYS A 292 -27.21 -28.61 9.77
CA CYS A 292 -27.17 -27.65 10.88
C CYS A 292 -28.19 -26.51 10.69
N SER A 293 -28.90 -26.14 11.76
CA SER A 293 -29.84 -25.01 11.75
C SER A 293 -29.14 -23.67 11.42
N LYS A 294 -29.76 -22.87 10.54
CA LYS A 294 -29.27 -21.54 10.14
C LYS A 294 -29.08 -20.60 11.34
N PHE A 295 -29.95 -20.65 12.34
CA PHE A 295 -29.85 -19.80 13.54
C PHE A 295 -28.59 -20.09 14.37
N ARG A 296 -28.25 -21.37 14.56
CA ARG A 296 -27.04 -21.77 15.28
C ARG A 296 -25.79 -21.31 14.53
N LEU A 297 -25.84 -21.31 13.20
CA LEU A 297 -24.75 -20.84 12.35
C LEU A 297 -24.60 -19.31 12.41
N LEU A 298 -25.71 -18.57 12.38
CA LEU A 298 -25.71 -17.12 12.58
C LEU A 298 -25.05 -16.73 13.91
N GLY A 299 -25.38 -17.41 15.01
CA GLY A 299 -24.74 -17.17 16.31
C GLY A 299 -23.21 -17.36 16.28
N LYS A 300 -22.73 -18.39 15.56
CA LYS A 300 -21.27 -18.60 15.36
C LYS A 300 -20.63 -17.48 14.53
N ILE A 301 -21.31 -17.01 13.48
CA ILE A 301 -20.83 -15.90 12.63
C ILE A 301 -20.74 -14.62 13.46
N VAL A 302 -21.80 -14.27 14.18
CA VAL A 302 -21.85 -13.07 15.06
C VAL A 302 -20.72 -13.13 16.08
N TRP A 303 -20.59 -14.24 16.82
CA TRP A 303 -19.57 -14.40 17.86
C TRP A 303 -18.15 -14.28 17.30
N ARG A 304 -17.86 -14.92 16.16
CA ARG A 304 -16.55 -14.84 15.52
C ARG A 304 -16.24 -13.41 15.05
N SER A 305 -17.22 -12.72 14.46
CA SER A 305 -17.06 -11.34 13.98
C SER A 305 -16.82 -10.39 15.15
N PHE A 306 -17.57 -10.55 16.23
CA PHE A 306 -17.41 -9.79 17.47
C PHE A 306 -16.01 -9.98 18.07
N LEU A 307 -15.55 -11.23 18.23
CA LEU A 307 -14.21 -11.53 18.74
C LEU A 307 -13.10 -10.89 17.89
N LEU A 308 -13.22 -10.92 16.56
CA LEU A 308 -12.24 -10.30 15.66
C LEU A 308 -12.15 -8.78 15.86
N ILE A 309 -13.30 -8.12 16.00
CA ILE A 309 -13.36 -6.67 16.25
C ILE A 309 -12.76 -6.33 17.62
N CYS A 310 -13.14 -7.06 18.68
CA CYS A 310 -12.61 -6.84 20.03
C CYS A 310 -11.09 -7.03 20.09
N ILE A 311 -10.57 -8.12 19.51
CA ILE A 311 -9.13 -8.37 19.44
C ILE A 311 -8.44 -7.26 18.63
N GLY A 312 -9.05 -6.81 17.54
CA GLY A 312 -8.55 -5.71 16.72
C GLY A 312 -8.38 -4.41 17.50
N ILE A 313 -9.40 -4.00 18.26
CA ILE A 313 -9.36 -2.78 19.08
C ILE A 313 -8.23 -2.84 20.12
N VAL A 314 -8.05 -4.00 20.77
CA VAL A 314 -6.99 -4.19 21.77
C VAL A 314 -5.60 -4.12 21.14
N ILE A 315 -5.39 -4.75 19.99
CA ILE A 315 -4.07 -4.77 19.31
C ILE A 315 -3.70 -3.39 18.74
N VAL A 316 -4.68 -2.68 18.16
CA VAL A 316 -4.46 -1.36 17.52
C VAL A 316 -4.07 -0.28 18.52
N ASN A 317 -4.43 -0.44 19.79
CA ASN A 317 -4.18 0.54 20.84
C ASN A 317 -3.14 0.01 21.85
N PRO A 318 -1.84 -0.05 21.48
CA PRO A 318 -0.80 -0.65 22.33
C PRO A 318 -0.39 0.20 23.55
N ASN A 319 -1.27 1.08 24.05
CA ASN A 319 -1.04 1.86 25.27
C ASN A 319 -1.18 1.02 26.56
N TYR A 320 -1.34 -0.31 26.46
CA TYR A 320 -1.46 -1.21 27.62
C TYR A 320 -0.25 -1.18 28.57
N CYS A 321 0.93 -0.71 28.13
CA CYS A 321 2.14 -0.63 28.95
C CYS A 321 2.54 0.79 29.42
N LEU A 322 1.89 1.86 28.95
CA LEU A 322 2.35 3.26 29.17
C LEU A 322 1.38 4.13 29.99
N GLY A 323 0.24 3.59 30.43
CA GLY A 323 -0.74 4.28 31.27
C GLY A 323 -2.18 3.78 31.05
N PRO A 324 -3.19 4.35 31.74
CA PRO A 324 -4.59 4.03 31.46
C PRO A 324 -4.91 4.37 30.00
N LEU A 325 -5.66 3.47 29.33
CA LEU A 325 -6.11 3.68 27.97
C LEU A 325 -6.97 4.96 27.92
N SER A 326 -6.43 6.03 27.35
CA SER A 326 -7.22 7.24 27.08
C SER A 326 -8.21 6.89 25.97
N TRP A 327 -9.45 6.61 26.37
CA TRP A 327 -10.54 6.31 25.46
C TRP A 327 -10.80 7.45 24.47
N GLU A 328 -10.41 8.68 24.82
CA GLU A 328 -10.52 9.87 23.97
C GLU A 328 -9.60 9.85 22.75
N LYS A 329 -8.50 9.08 22.78
CA LYS A 329 -7.52 8.99 21.67
C LYS A 329 -7.36 7.58 21.12
N ALA A 330 -8.34 6.71 21.40
CA ALA A 330 -8.29 5.32 20.98
C ALA A 330 -8.58 5.24 19.47
N ARG A 331 -7.67 4.63 18.71
CA ARG A 331 -7.88 4.38 17.28
C ARG A 331 -8.95 3.30 17.09
N ILE A 332 -10.03 3.66 16.40
CA ILE A 332 -11.18 2.78 16.15
C ILE A 332 -11.00 1.93 14.87
N PRO A 333 -10.70 2.53 13.69
CA PRO A 333 -10.55 1.76 12.46
C PRO A 333 -9.25 0.96 12.46
N GLY A 334 -9.32 -0.23 11.87
CA GLY A 334 -8.18 -1.12 11.78
C GLY A 334 -8.49 -2.35 10.94
N VAL A 335 -7.42 -3.03 10.54
CA VAL A 335 -7.49 -4.15 9.58
C VAL A 335 -8.35 -5.29 10.11
N LEU A 336 -8.21 -5.64 11.40
CA LEU A 336 -9.00 -6.71 12.01
C LEU A 336 -10.48 -6.34 12.14
N GLN A 337 -10.77 -5.08 12.47
CA GLN A 337 -12.14 -4.56 12.55
C GLN A 337 -12.81 -4.63 11.18
N ARG A 338 -12.14 -4.13 10.14
CA ARG A 338 -12.61 -4.19 8.75
C ARG A 338 -12.83 -5.61 8.26
N LEU A 339 -11.93 -6.53 8.58
CA LEU A 339 -12.08 -7.96 8.27
C LEU A 339 -13.27 -8.58 9.02
N GLY A 340 -13.47 -8.22 10.29
CA GLY A 340 -14.61 -8.69 11.09
C GLY A 340 -15.96 -8.25 10.51
N VAL A 341 -16.08 -6.97 10.15
CA VAL A 341 -17.30 -6.42 9.51
C VAL A 341 -17.52 -7.03 8.13
N THR A 342 -16.47 -7.13 7.31
CA THR A 342 -16.54 -7.74 5.98
C THR A 342 -16.99 -9.20 6.06
N TYR A 343 -16.37 -9.98 6.96
CA TYR A 343 -16.75 -11.37 7.20
C TYR A 343 -18.21 -11.49 7.64
N PHE A 344 -18.65 -10.64 8.57
CA PHE A 344 -20.03 -10.64 9.05
C PHE A 344 -21.03 -10.42 7.91
N VAL A 345 -20.86 -9.34 7.12
CA VAL A 345 -21.79 -8.98 6.04
C VAL A 345 -21.84 -10.08 4.99
N VAL A 346 -20.69 -10.54 4.49
CA VAL A 346 -20.64 -11.56 3.43
C VAL A 346 -21.15 -12.92 3.92
N ALA A 347 -20.81 -13.34 5.15
CA ALA A 347 -21.27 -14.61 5.69
C ALA A 347 -22.77 -14.61 6.00
N VAL A 348 -23.34 -13.49 6.48
CA VAL A 348 -24.80 -13.36 6.66
C VAL A 348 -25.51 -13.36 5.32
N LEU A 349 -25.02 -12.60 4.34
CA LEU A 349 -25.57 -12.58 2.99
C LEU A 349 -25.60 -13.99 2.39
N GLU A 350 -24.49 -14.73 2.51
CA GLU A 350 -24.43 -16.12 2.04
C GLU A 350 -25.40 -17.03 2.81
N LEU A 351 -25.49 -16.90 4.14
CA LEU A 351 -26.39 -17.72 4.95
C LEU A 351 -27.88 -17.52 4.61
N LEU A 352 -28.28 -16.28 4.32
CA LEU A 352 -29.66 -15.93 3.97
C LEU A 352 -30.06 -16.58 2.64
N PHE A 353 -29.20 -16.48 1.63
CA PHE A 353 -29.48 -16.98 0.28
C PHE A 353 -28.98 -18.41 0.02
N ALA A 354 -28.31 -19.04 0.99
CA ALA A 354 -27.87 -20.41 0.89
C ALA A 354 -29.07 -21.37 0.71
N LYS A 355 -29.08 -22.04 -0.44
CA LYS A 355 -30.01 -23.13 -0.77
C LYS A 355 -29.36 -24.47 -0.41
N PRO A 356 -30.08 -25.38 0.29
CA PRO A 356 -29.62 -26.76 0.47
C PRO A 356 -29.49 -27.42 -0.91
N VAL A 357 -28.37 -28.10 -1.15
CA VAL A 357 -28.15 -28.83 -2.41
C VAL A 357 -29.09 -30.03 -2.43
N PRO A 358 -29.97 -30.18 -3.43
CA PRO A 358 -30.71 -31.42 -3.62
C PRO A 358 -29.72 -32.53 -4.00
N GLU A 359 -29.79 -33.70 -3.37
CA GLU A 359 -28.91 -34.85 -3.63
C GLU A 359 -29.08 -35.46 -5.04
N SER A 360 -30.02 -34.99 -5.85
CA SER A 360 -30.40 -35.60 -7.13
C SER A 360 -29.65 -35.10 -8.38
N CYS A 361 -28.65 -34.23 -8.27
CA CYS A 361 -27.89 -33.71 -9.42
C CYS A 361 -26.78 -34.65 -9.93
N ALA A 362 -27.00 -35.97 -9.94
CA ALA A 362 -26.05 -36.95 -10.48
C ALA A 362 -26.25 -37.24 -11.99
N SER A 363 -27.30 -36.72 -12.65
CA SER A 363 -27.71 -37.24 -13.96
C SER A 363 -27.66 -36.30 -15.17
N GLU A 364 -27.47 -34.98 -15.04
CA GLU A 364 -27.38 -34.11 -16.22
C GLU A 364 -26.06 -33.33 -16.27
N ARG A 365 -25.22 -33.70 -17.24
CA ARG A 365 -23.90 -33.16 -17.59
C ARG A 365 -23.88 -31.69 -18.03
N SER A 366 -24.96 -30.94 -17.87
CA SER A 366 -25.04 -29.55 -18.32
C SER A 366 -24.99 -28.60 -17.13
N CYS A 367 -23.81 -28.50 -16.51
CA CYS A 367 -23.54 -27.47 -15.52
C CYS A 367 -23.37 -26.12 -16.23
N PHE A 368 -24.47 -25.42 -16.46
CA PHE A 368 -24.41 -24.04 -16.94
C PHE A 368 -23.98 -23.12 -15.80
N SER A 369 -22.68 -22.83 -15.74
CA SER A 369 -22.04 -21.89 -14.79
C SER A 369 -22.76 -20.52 -14.71
N LEU A 370 -23.44 -20.10 -15.78
CA LEU A 370 -24.21 -18.85 -15.79
C LEU A 370 -25.51 -18.93 -14.97
N LEU A 371 -26.16 -20.10 -14.90
CA LEU A 371 -27.46 -20.24 -14.22
C LEU A 371 -27.32 -20.05 -12.70
N ASP A 372 -26.26 -20.61 -12.11
CA ASP A 372 -25.93 -20.47 -10.67
C ASP A 372 -25.58 -19.02 -10.30
N VAL A 373 -24.91 -18.29 -11.19
CA VAL A 373 -24.63 -16.85 -11.03
C VAL A 373 -25.93 -16.05 -11.11
N THR A 374 -26.82 -16.32 -12.08
CA THR A 374 -28.14 -15.67 -12.14
C THR A 374 -29.05 -16.02 -10.97
N SER A 375 -28.95 -17.23 -10.38
CA SER A 375 -29.70 -17.55 -9.16
C SER A 375 -29.24 -16.72 -7.95
N SER A 376 -28.03 -16.18 -7.98
CA SER A 376 -27.46 -15.32 -6.93
C SER A 376 -27.72 -13.83 -7.15
N TRP A 377 -28.66 -13.48 -8.05
CA TRP A 377 -28.98 -12.08 -8.38
C TRP A 377 -29.32 -11.17 -7.19
N PRO A 378 -29.98 -11.62 -6.09
CA PRO A 378 -30.26 -10.72 -4.96
C PRO A 378 -28.99 -10.33 -4.21
N GLN A 379 -28.01 -11.24 -4.13
CA GLN A 379 -26.71 -10.97 -3.53
C GLN A 379 -25.94 -9.95 -4.38
N TRP A 380 -25.94 -10.13 -5.71
CA TRP A 380 -25.35 -9.18 -6.64
C TRP A 380 -26.01 -7.81 -6.56
N LEU A 381 -27.33 -7.73 -6.52
CA LEU A 381 -28.06 -6.47 -6.36
C LEU A 381 -27.65 -5.76 -5.07
N PHE A 382 -27.59 -6.48 -3.93
CA PHE A 382 -27.18 -5.90 -2.66
C PHE A 382 -25.75 -5.33 -2.71
N VAL A 383 -24.79 -6.08 -3.25
CA VAL A 383 -23.40 -5.64 -3.36
C VAL A 383 -23.26 -4.47 -4.37
N LEU A 384 -23.96 -4.52 -5.50
CA LEU A 384 -23.96 -3.43 -6.48
C LEU A 384 -24.60 -2.15 -5.93
N VAL A 385 -25.62 -2.25 -5.08
CA VAL A 385 -26.19 -1.08 -4.39
C VAL A 385 -25.18 -0.48 -3.42
N LEU A 386 -24.47 -1.31 -2.64
CA LEU A 386 -23.42 -0.82 -1.75
C LEU A 386 -22.30 -0.11 -2.53
N GLU A 387 -21.84 -0.71 -3.63
CA GLU A 387 -20.83 -0.10 -4.52
C GLU A 387 -21.35 1.17 -5.19
N GLY A 388 -22.63 1.21 -5.58
CA GLY A 388 -23.28 2.41 -6.10
C GLY A 388 -23.32 3.54 -5.07
N VAL A 389 -23.61 3.23 -3.80
CA VAL A 389 -23.55 4.19 -2.69
C VAL A 389 -22.11 4.66 -2.46
N TRP A 390 -21.14 3.74 -2.52
CA TRP A 390 -19.71 4.09 -2.39
C TRP A 390 -19.26 5.05 -3.50
N LEU A 391 -19.60 4.77 -4.76
CA LEU A 391 -19.31 5.65 -5.90
C LEU A 391 -20.01 7.00 -5.74
N ALA A 392 -21.29 6.98 -5.33
CA ALA A 392 -22.08 8.20 -5.15
C ALA A 392 -21.44 9.12 -4.10
N LEU A 393 -21.10 8.57 -2.94
CA LEU A 393 -20.43 9.31 -1.87
C LEU A 393 -19.03 9.78 -2.27
N THR A 394 -18.27 8.96 -2.98
CA THR A 394 -16.89 9.28 -3.37
C THR A 394 -16.83 10.43 -4.38
N PHE A 395 -17.72 10.45 -5.37
CA PHE A 395 -17.65 11.40 -6.48
C PHE A 395 -18.59 12.61 -6.36
N PHE A 396 -19.75 12.47 -5.68
CA PHE A 396 -20.76 13.53 -5.63
C PHE A 396 -20.88 14.24 -4.27
N LEU A 397 -20.27 13.72 -3.20
CA LEU A 397 -20.31 14.40 -1.90
C LEU A 397 -19.48 15.70 -1.96
N PRO A 398 -20.09 16.89 -1.74
CA PRO A 398 -19.34 18.13 -1.68
C PRO A 398 -18.58 18.22 -0.35
N VAL A 399 -17.25 18.25 -0.42
CA VAL A 399 -16.37 18.41 0.74
C VAL A 399 -15.92 19.87 0.81
N PRO A 400 -16.02 20.53 1.98
CA PRO A 400 -15.64 21.94 2.11
C PRO A 400 -14.15 22.14 1.81
N GLY A 401 -13.84 23.02 0.85
CA GLY A 401 -12.47 23.37 0.47
C GLY A 401 -11.78 22.40 -0.50
N CYS A 402 -12.50 21.40 -1.02
CA CYS A 402 -11.96 20.40 -1.97
C CYS A 402 -12.82 20.34 -3.23
N PRO A 403 -12.25 19.98 -4.40
CA PRO A 403 -13.04 19.76 -5.60
C PRO A 403 -13.87 18.48 -5.44
N THR A 404 -15.04 18.43 -6.09
CA THR A 404 -15.90 17.24 -6.11
C THR A 404 -15.18 16.06 -6.75
N GLY A 405 -15.22 14.89 -6.10
CA GLY A 405 -14.50 13.70 -6.57
C GLY A 405 -12.98 13.75 -6.37
N TYR A 406 -12.49 14.55 -5.42
CA TYR A 406 -11.08 14.58 -5.06
C TYR A 406 -10.64 13.25 -4.41
N LEU A 407 -9.57 12.66 -4.94
CA LEU A 407 -8.98 11.38 -4.49
C LEU A 407 -7.49 11.52 -4.12
N GLY A 408 -7.01 12.77 -4.06
CA GLY A 408 -5.60 13.08 -3.88
C GLY A 408 -5.15 13.06 -2.42
N PRO A 409 -3.82 13.10 -2.19
CA PRO A 409 -3.24 13.05 -0.86
C PRO A 409 -3.46 14.34 -0.06
N GLY A 410 -3.79 15.45 -0.71
CA GLY A 410 -3.74 16.77 -0.10
C GLY A 410 -2.31 17.20 0.24
N GLY A 411 -2.17 18.12 1.21
CA GLY A 411 -0.87 18.69 1.59
C GLY A 411 -0.21 19.45 0.45
N ILE A 412 1.07 19.13 0.16
CA ILE A 412 1.81 19.71 -0.97
C ILE A 412 1.49 19.05 -2.32
N GLY A 413 0.64 18.00 -2.34
CA GLY A 413 0.16 17.38 -3.58
C GLY A 413 -0.72 18.33 -4.41
N ASP A 414 -0.90 18.01 -5.69
CA ASP A 414 -1.65 18.85 -6.64
C ASP A 414 -1.18 20.32 -6.66
N LEU A 415 0.15 20.51 -6.58
CA LEU A 415 0.82 21.81 -6.47
C LEU A 415 0.42 22.61 -5.23
N GLY A 416 0.01 21.94 -4.15
CA GLY A 416 -0.36 22.57 -2.87
C GLY A 416 -1.74 23.25 -2.86
N LYS A 417 -2.59 23.00 -3.86
CA LYS A 417 -3.91 23.64 -3.98
C LYS A 417 -4.90 23.23 -2.87
N TYR A 418 -4.79 22.00 -2.38
CA TYR A 418 -5.78 21.38 -1.48
C TYR A 418 -5.15 20.78 -0.22
N PRO A 419 -4.55 21.60 0.67
CA PRO A 419 -3.72 21.12 1.76
C PRO A 419 -4.49 20.26 2.80
N ASN A 420 -5.77 20.56 3.03
CA ASN A 420 -6.60 19.91 4.05
C ASN A 420 -7.57 18.85 3.49
N CYS A 421 -7.34 18.38 2.26
CA CYS A 421 -8.25 17.50 1.52
C CYS A 421 -7.81 16.03 1.48
N THR A 422 -6.96 15.59 2.40
CA THR A 422 -6.41 14.23 2.40
C THR A 422 -7.50 13.16 2.36
N GLY A 423 -7.52 12.36 1.29
CA GLY A 423 -8.50 11.29 1.10
C GLY A 423 -9.90 11.75 0.69
N GLY A 424 -10.08 13.03 0.39
CA GLY A 424 -11.33 13.60 -0.14
C GLY A 424 -12.56 13.24 0.68
N ALA A 425 -13.59 12.71 0.01
CA ALA A 425 -14.86 12.33 0.63
C ALA A 425 -14.70 11.20 1.66
N ALA A 426 -13.83 10.21 1.41
CA ALA A 426 -13.60 9.10 2.33
C ALA A 426 -13.04 9.60 3.67
N GLY A 427 -11.94 10.35 3.61
CA GLY A 427 -11.31 10.92 4.80
C GLY A 427 -12.19 11.96 5.50
N TYR A 428 -13.08 12.65 4.78
CA TYR A 428 -14.05 13.57 5.38
C TYR A 428 -15.14 12.83 6.16
N ILE A 429 -15.74 11.77 5.59
CA ILE A 429 -16.76 10.96 6.26
C ILE A 429 -16.18 10.30 7.52
N ASP A 430 -14.97 9.74 7.44
CA ASP A 430 -14.33 9.08 8.57
C ASP A 430 -14.12 10.06 9.73
N ARG A 431 -13.67 11.29 9.46
CA ARG A 431 -13.53 12.35 10.49
C ARG A 431 -14.88 12.79 11.05
N LEU A 432 -15.91 12.88 10.21
CA LEU A 432 -17.25 13.27 10.65
C LEU A 432 -17.90 12.22 11.57
N LEU A 433 -17.70 10.92 11.27
CA LEU A 433 -18.33 9.82 11.99
C LEU A 433 -17.53 9.34 13.20
N LEU A 434 -16.20 9.28 13.08
CA LEU A 434 -15.31 8.74 14.11
C LEU A 434 -14.62 9.83 14.93
N GLY A 435 -14.51 11.06 14.40
CA GLY A 435 -13.74 12.15 15.01
C GLY A 435 -12.25 12.08 14.68
N ASP A 436 -11.57 13.22 14.73
CA ASP A 436 -10.14 13.33 14.39
C ASP A 436 -9.25 12.54 15.36
N ASP A 437 -9.57 12.50 16.66
CA ASP A 437 -8.75 11.85 17.70
C ASP A 437 -8.75 10.30 17.61
N HIS A 438 -9.78 9.73 16.98
CA HIS A 438 -9.94 8.29 16.83
C HIS A 438 -9.36 7.74 15.52
N LEU A 439 -8.78 8.62 14.71
CA LEU A 439 -8.13 8.29 13.44
C LEU A 439 -6.60 8.25 13.58
N TYR A 440 -5.95 7.71 12.55
CA TYR A 440 -4.49 7.62 12.53
C TYR A 440 -3.84 8.99 12.31
N GLN A 441 -3.07 9.43 13.31
CA GLN A 441 -2.44 10.77 13.35
C GLN A 441 -1.19 10.91 12.48
N HIS A 442 -0.57 9.79 12.09
CA HIS A 442 0.70 9.79 11.36
C HIS A 442 0.59 8.96 10.07
N PRO A 443 -0.31 9.31 9.15
CA PRO A 443 -0.53 8.52 7.95
C PRO A 443 0.71 8.60 7.03
N SER A 444 0.94 7.56 6.22
CA SER A 444 2.03 7.50 5.24
C SER A 444 2.18 8.73 4.33
N PRO A 445 1.09 9.42 3.91
CA PRO A 445 1.18 10.65 3.13
C PRO A 445 1.73 11.85 3.92
N ALA A 446 1.72 11.82 5.26
CA ALA A 446 2.25 12.92 6.08
C ALA A 446 3.77 13.09 5.89
N VAL A 447 4.48 11.99 5.62
CA VAL A 447 5.94 12.01 5.42
C VAL A 447 6.32 12.57 4.04
N LEU A 448 5.57 12.22 2.99
CA LEU A 448 5.91 12.61 1.62
C LEU A 448 5.18 13.87 1.14
N TYR A 449 3.89 13.99 1.47
CA TYR A 449 3.02 15.09 1.04
C TYR A 449 2.77 16.13 2.15
N HIS A 450 3.41 16.00 3.32
CA HIS A 450 3.29 16.95 4.45
C HIS A 450 1.83 17.26 4.84
N THR A 451 0.98 16.24 4.80
CA THR A 451 -0.42 16.33 5.20
C THR A 451 -0.54 16.55 6.71
N LYS A 452 -1.47 17.41 7.12
CA LYS A 452 -1.72 17.75 8.53
C LYS A 452 -3.00 17.11 9.10
N VAL A 453 -3.82 16.54 8.22
CA VAL A 453 -5.13 16.00 8.57
C VAL A 453 -5.00 14.52 8.92
N ALA A 454 -5.70 14.08 9.97
CA ALA A 454 -5.77 12.67 10.33
C ALA A 454 -6.48 11.88 9.23
N TYR A 455 -5.92 10.73 8.87
CA TYR A 455 -6.46 9.90 7.78
C TYR A 455 -6.19 8.43 8.06
N ASP A 456 -7.21 7.60 7.90
CA ASP A 456 -7.09 6.15 8.06
C ASP A 456 -7.51 5.41 6.77
N PRO A 457 -6.65 4.57 6.19
CA PRO A 457 -7.01 3.74 5.03
C PRO A 457 -8.04 2.65 5.36
N GLU A 458 -8.23 2.31 6.64
CA GLU A 458 -9.17 1.29 7.12
C GLU A 458 -10.53 1.88 7.51
N GLY A 459 -10.86 3.04 6.95
CA GLY A 459 -12.11 3.76 7.19
C GLY A 459 -13.38 3.02 6.77
N ILE A 460 -14.50 3.65 7.09
CA ILE A 460 -15.85 3.08 6.91
C ILE A 460 -16.11 2.86 5.43
N LEU A 461 -15.82 3.88 4.62
CA LEU A 461 -16.08 3.84 3.18
C LEU A 461 -15.25 2.76 2.48
N GLY A 462 -14.01 2.52 2.93
CA GLY A 462 -13.18 1.43 2.43
C GLY A 462 -13.75 0.04 2.73
N THR A 463 -14.53 -0.13 3.79
CA THR A 463 -15.12 -1.44 4.15
C THR A 463 -16.06 -1.95 3.06
N ILE A 464 -16.73 -1.07 2.31
CA ILE A 464 -17.59 -1.44 1.18
C ILE A 464 -16.78 -2.18 0.10
N ASN A 465 -15.65 -1.61 -0.31
CA ASN A 465 -14.74 -2.24 -1.29
C ASN A 465 -14.25 -3.61 -0.80
N SER A 466 -14.04 -3.79 0.51
CA SER A 466 -13.68 -5.09 1.08
C SER A 466 -14.82 -6.11 1.02
N ILE A 467 -16.07 -5.68 1.21
CA ILE A 467 -17.26 -6.53 1.04
C ILE A 467 -17.35 -7.02 -0.40
N LEU A 468 -17.17 -6.15 -1.39
CA LEU A 468 -17.11 -6.56 -2.80
C LEU A 468 -15.99 -7.58 -3.04
N MET A 469 -14.77 -7.30 -2.58
CA MET A 469 -13.63 -8.22 -2.77
C MET A 469 -13.86 -9.59 -2.13
N ALA A 470 -14.41 -9.65 -0.92
CA ALA A 470 -14.75 -10.91 -0.26
C ALA A 470 -15.91 -11.62 -0.99
N TYR A 471 -16.91 -10.88 -1.45
CA TYR A 471 -18.03 -11.42 -2.21
C TYR A 471 -17.59 -12.03 -3.56
N LEU A 472 -16.67 -11.38 -4.28
CA LEU A 472 -16.06 -11.94 -5.49
C LEU A 472 -15.38 -13.28 -5.20
N GLY A 473 -14.74 -13.42 -4.04
CA GLY A 473 -14.17 -14.68 -3.57
C GLY A 473 -15.21 -15.79 -3.36
N VAL A 474 -16.40 -15.45 -2.84
CA VAL A 474 -17.54 -16.38 -2.72
C VAL A 474 -18.02 -16.80 -4.12
N GLN A 475 -18.23 -15.84 -5.01
CA GLN A 475 -18.80 -16.07 -6.35
C GLN A 475 -17.94 -16.99 -7.21
N VAL A 476 -16.61 -16.93 -7.11
CA VAL A 476 -15.73 -17.85 -7.84
C VAL A 476 -16.09 -19.32 -7.54
N PHE A 477 -16.32 -19.69 -6.28
CA PHE A 477 -16.67 -21.07 -5.95
C PHE A 477 -18.14 -21.42 -6.24
N VAL A 478 -19.05 -20.43 -6.24
CA VAL A 478 -20.42 -20.62 -6.72
C VAL A 478 -20.41 -20.99 -8.20
N SER A 479 -19.66 -20.27 -9.04
CA SER A 479 -19.57 -20.51 -10.49
C SER A 479 -18.94 -21.85 -10.86
N PHE A 480 -18.03 -22.37 -10.02
CA PHE A 480 -17.34 -23.66 -10.22
C PHE A 480 -17.92 -24.81 -9.39
N ARG A 481 -19.11 -24.62 -8.79
CA ARG A 481 -19.69 -25.56 -7.82
C ARG A 481 -19.85 -26.98 -8.36
N CYS A 482 -20.35 -27.18 -9.58
CA CYS A 482 -20.45 -28.53 -10.14
C CYS A 482 -19.08 -29.14 -10.47
N THR A 483 -18.14 -28.34 -10.99
CA THR A 483 -16.79 -28.82 -11.32
C THR A 483 -16.05 -29.34 -10.08
N PHE A 484 -16.26 -28.69 -8.92
CA PHE A 484 -15.70 -29.15 -7.66
C PHE A 484 -16.40 -30.40 -7.09
N MET A 485 -17.70 -30.58 -7.35
CA MET A 485 -18.43 -31.78 -6.93
C MET A 485 -18.09 -33.00 -7.79
N THR A 486 -17.91 -32.84 -9.11
CA THR A 486 -17.51 -33.95 -9.99
C THR A 486 -16.12 -34.49 -9.69
N VAL A 487 -15.18 -33.65 -9.24
CA VAL A 487 -13.83 -34.08 -8.81
C VAL A 487 -13.84 -34.80 -7.44
N ARG A 488 -14.97 -34.79 -6.73
CA ARG A 488 -15.12 -35.49 -5.44
C ARG A 488 -15.68 -36.91 -5.62
N ASP A 489 -16.38 -37.17 -6.72
CA ASP A 489 -17.08 -38.42 -6.97
C ASP A 489 -16.27 -39.38 -7.89
N ASP A 490 -15.19 -38.90 -8.51
CA ASP A 490 -14.13 -39.66 -9.21
C ASP A 490 -12.83 -39.70 -8.39
#